data_AF-A0A6G6W648-F1
#
_entry.id   AF-A0A6G6W648-F1
#
_cell.length_a   1.000
_cell.length_b   1.000
_cell.length_c   1.000
_cell.angle_alpha   90.00
_cell.angle_beta   90.00
_cell.angle_gamma   90.00
#
_symmetry.space_group_name_H-M   'P 1'
#
loop_
_entity.id
_entity.type
_entity.pdbx_description
1 polymer ?
#
loop_
_entity_poly.entity_id
_entity_poly.type
_entity_poly.pdbx_seq_one_letter_code
_entity_poly.pdbx_strand_id
1 'polypeptide(L)'
;MATGGKDRSGRESRERARVYQARQQLHDDQARRRRRDNLLAGIIGGILILGVIGVQAAYFTVGPGAPEPSPSVTPSPSITPAPADSPAPTDEPAPVPSDEPVPSPSASS
;
A
#
# COMPACT_ATOMS: atom_id res chain seq x y z
N MET A 1 43.74 55.05 50.00
CA MET A 1 43.42 54.06 48.94
C MET A 1 43.49 52.66 49.56
N ALA A 2 42.35 52.01 49.80
CA ALA A 2 42.28 50.66 50.38
C ALA A 2 41.99 49.64 49.27
N THR A 3 43.05 49.10 48.64
CA THR A 3 42.95 48.15 47.52
C THR A 3 43.00 46.68 47.95
N GLY A 4 43.59 46.37 49.11
CA GLY A 4 43.84 44.99 49.55
C GLY A 4 42.61 44.13 49.85
N GLY A 5 41.44 44.72 50.12
CA GLY A 5 40.19 43.98 50.33
C GLY A 5 39.65 43.35 49.04
N LYS A 6 39.85 44.02 47.89
CA LYS A 6 39.40 43.54 46.58
C LYS A 6 40.26 42.40 46.04
N ASP A 7 41.55 42.39 46.39
CA ASP A 7 42.48 41.31 46.04
C ASP A 7 42.29 40.05 46.89
N ARG A 8 41.77 40.20 48.12
CA ARG A 8 41.46 39.06 49.01
C ARG A 8 40.11 38.42 48.63
N SER A 9 39.09 39.24 48.38
CA SER A 9 37.80 38.75 47.86
C SER A 9 37.93 38.15 46.45
N GLY A 10 38.82 38.69 45.61
CA GLY A 10 39.17 38.12 44.31
C GLY A 10 39.84 36.74 44.39
N ARG A 11 40.57 36.44 45.47
CA ARG A 11 41.17 35.12 45.73
C ARG A 11 40.15 34.12 46.24
N GLU A 12 39.36 34.49 47.24
CA GLU A 12 38.30 33.64 47.79
C GLU A 12 37.23 33.27 46.74
N SER A 13 36.88 34.20 45.85
CA SER A 13 35.93 33.93 44.75
C SER A 13 36.48 32.93 43.73
N ARG A 14 37.77 33.01 43.39
CA ARG A 14 38.44 32.02 42.51
C ARG A 14 38.54 30.65 43.15
N GLU A 15 38.78 30.60 44.45
CA GLU A 15 38.89 29.34 45.21
C GLU A 15 37.54 28.63 45.31
N ARG A 16 36.47 29.38 45.60
CA ARG A 16 35.09 28.88 45.52
C ARG A 16 34.74 28.42 44.10
N ALA A 17 35.12 29.19 43.08
CA ALA A 17 34.86 28.83 41.68
C ALA A 17 35.51 27.48 41.29
N ARG A 18 36.73 27.18 41.76
CA ARG A 18 37.38 25.89 41.51
C ARG A 18 36.61 24.72 42.13
N VAL A 19 36.15 24.87 43.37
CA VAL A 19 35.36 23.84 44.05
C VAL A 19 34.03 23.59 43.34
N TYR A 20 33.35 24.65 42.88
CA TYR A 20 32.12 24.53 42.10
C TYR A 20 32.37 23.90 40.72
N GLN A 21 33.45 24.29 40.03
CA GLN A 21 33.80 23.70 38.73
C GLN A 21 34.12 22.21 38.85
N ALA A 22 34.84 21.79 39.90
CA ALA A 22 35.13 20.37 40.13
C ALA A 22 33.85 19.55 40.31
N ARG A 23 32.85 20.06 41.04
CA ARG A 23 31.55 19.39 41.18
C ARG A 23 30.76 19.37 39.87
N GLN A 24 30.78 20.47 39.13
CA GLN A 24 30.06 20.59 37.86
C GLN A 24 30.61 19.59 36.82
N GLN A 25 31.93 19.47 36.72
CA GLN A 25 32.59 18.53 35.80
C GLN A 25 32.20 17.07 36.08
N LEU A 26 32.13 16.68 37.35
CA LEU A 26 31.71 15.31 37.72
C LEU A 26 30.25 15.03 37.33
N HIS A 27 29.35 16.00 37.51
CA HIS A 27 27.95 15.86 37.11
C HIS A 27 27.79 15.81 35.59
N ASP A 28 28.51 16.67 34.86
CA ASP A 28 28.44 16.75 33.41
C ASP A 28 29.01 15.49 32.76
N ASP A 29 30.11 14.95 33.29
CA ASP A 29 30.71 13.70 32.79
C ASP A 29 29.77 12.50 32.99
N GLN A 30 29.10 12.41 34.13
CA GLN A 30 28.11 11.36 34.37
C GLN A 30 26.90 11.51 33.44
N ALA A 31 26.37 12.73 33.28
CA ALA A 31 25.26 13.00 32.37
C ALA A 31 25.64 12.69 30.91
N ARG A 32 26.87 13.00 30.51
CA ARG A 32 27.37 12.77 29.16
C ARG A 32 27.56 11.29 28.86
N ARG A 33 28.04 10.50 29.82
CA ARG A 33 28.10 9.02 29.71
C ARG A 33 26.70 8.43 29.53
N ARG A 34 25.76 8.76 30.41
CA ARG A 34 24.38 8.27 30.32
C ARG A 34 23.70 8.64 28.99
N ARG A 35 23.88 9.86 28.50
CA ARG A 35 23.33 10.29 27.20
C ARG A 35 23.94 9.50 26.04
N ARG A 36 25.26 9.27 26.07
CA ARG A 36 25.96 8.47 25.06
C ARG A 36 25.49 7.02 25.09
N ASP A 37 25.41 6.43 26.27
CA ASP A 37 25.02 5.03 26.44
C ASP A 37 23.55 4.83 26.04
N ASN A 38 22.64 5.74 26.43
CA ASN A 38 21.24 5.68 26.02
C ASN A 38 21.07 5.86 24.51
N LEU A 39 21.82 6.79 23.90
CA LEU A 39 21.81 6.98 22.45
C LEU A 39 22.32 5.73 21.74
N LEU A 40 23.43 5.16 22.20
CA LEU A 40 24.03 3.96 21.63
C LEU A 40 23.11 2.75 21.80
N ALA A 41 22.50 2.59 22.97
CA ALA A 41 21.49 1.56 23.24
C ALA A 41 20.26 1.73 22.33
N GLY A 42 19.80 2.97 22.11
CA GLY A 42 18.71 3.27 21.18
C GLY A 42 19.06 2.92 19.73
N ILE A 43 20.28 3.24 19.28
CA ILE A 43 20.76 2.89 17.93
C ILE A 43 20.87 1.37 17.77
N ILE A 44 21.56 0.69 18.69
CA ILE A 44 21.75 -0.76 18.63
C ILE A 44 20.40 -1.48 18.71
N GLY A 45 19.53 -1.08 19.65
CA GLY A 45 18.18 -1.61 19.78
C GLY A 45 17.34 -1.36 18.52
N GLY A 46 17.41 -0.17 17.95
CA GLY A 46 16.72 0.18 16.71
C GLY A 46 17.18 -0.68 15.52
N ILE A 47 18.49 -0.87 15.34
CA ILE A 47 19.06 -1.73 14.29
C ILE A 47 18.60 -3.18 14.47
N LEU A 48 18.63 -3.70 15.71
CA LEU A 48 18.16 -5.06 15.99
C LEU A 48 16.68 -5.25 15.65
N ILE A 49 15.82 -4.31 16.06
CA ILE A 49 14.38 -4.37 15.76
C ILE A 49 14.14 -4.31 14.25
N LEU A 50 14.79 -3.38 13.54
CA LEU A 50 14.71 -3.29 12.08
C LEU A 50 15.21 -4.56 11.39
N GLY A 51 16.29 -5.15 11.89
CA GLY A 51 16.82 -6.42 11.40
C GLY A 51 15.79 -7.56 11.55
N VAL A 52 15.16 -7.69 12.72
CA VAL A 52 14.12 -8.71 12.96
C VAL A 52 12.94 -8.51 12.01
N ILE A 53 12.46 -7.27 11.84
CA ILE A 53 11.37 -6.96 10.90
C ILE A 53 11.77 -7.33 9.47
N GLY A 54 13.00 -6.99 9.05
CA GLY A 54 13.51 -7.34 7.73
C GLY A 54 13.59 -8.85 7.50
N VAL A 55 14.08 -9.61 8.49
CA VAL A 55 14.12 -11.07 8.44
C VAL A 55 12.71 -11.66 8.35
N GLN A 56 11.76 -11.16 9.15
CA GLN A 56 10.38 -11.63 9.12
C GLN A 56 9.72 -11.33 7.77
N ALA A 57 9.91 -10.12 7.24
CA ALA A 57 9.41 -9.75 5.92
C ALA A 57 9.98 -10.67 4.84
N ALA A 58 11.30 -10.93 4.84
CA ALA A 58 11.92 -11.85 3.89
C ALA A 58 11.36 -13.28 4.00
N TYR A 59 11.17 -13.77 5.23
CA TYR A 59 10.63 -15.11 5.50
C TYR A 59 9.23 -15.32 4.92
N PHE A 60 8.35 -14.32 5.02
CA PHE A 60 6.97 -14.39 4.54
C PHE A 60 6.76 -13.95 3.09
N THR A 61 7.78 -13.38 2.44
CA THR A 61 7.66 -12.89 1.04
C THR A 61 8.39 -13.77 0.05
N VAL A 62 9.59 -14.24 0.40
CA VAL A 62 10.46 -15.03 -0.48
C VAL A 62 10.88 -16.34 0.19
N GLY A 63 10.74 -16.42 1.52
CA GLY A 63 11.11 -17.59 2.31
C GLY A 63 10.01 -18.65 2.41
N PRO A 64 10.25 -19.70 3.22
CA PRO A 64 9.35 -20.84 3.36
C PRO A 64 8.02 -20.51 4.07
N GLY A 65 7.88 -19.31 4.62
CA GLY A 65 6.60 -18.81 5.13
C GLY A 65 5.72 -18.13 4.08
N ALA A 66 6.19 -18.02 2.83
CA ALA A 66 5.43 -17.36 1.77
C ALA A 66 4.12 -18.13 1.46
N PRO A 67 2.99 -17.41 1.26
CA PRO A 67 1.73 -18.06 0.93
C PRO A 67 1.81 -18.75 -0.43
N GLU A 68 1.10 -19.88 -0.58
CA GLU A 68 1.03 -20.57 -1.87
C GLU A 68 0.41 -19.66 -2.94
N PRO A 69 0.95 -19.68 -4.18
CA PRO A 69 0.42 -18.87 -5.27
C PRO A 69 -1.00 -19.34 -5.62
N SER A 70 -1.94 -18.41 -5.66
CA SER A 70 -3.31 -18.69 -6.11
C SER A 70 -3.31 -19.08 -7.60
N PRO A 71 -4.07 -20.12 -8.01
CA PRO A 71 -4.15 -20.51 -9.40
C PRO A 71 -4.75 -19.38 -10.26
N SER A 72 -4.05 -19.03 -11.34
CA SER A 72 -4.57 -18.10 -12.33
C SER A 72 -5.58 -18.82 -13.24
N VAL A 73 -6.78 -18.27 -13.38
CA VAL A 73 -7.81 -18.80 -14.29
C VAL A 73 -7.41 -18.47 -15.72
N THR A 74 -7.17 -19.48 -16.54
CA THR A 74 -6.96 -19.28 -17.98
C THR A 74 -8.29 -18.89 -18.62
N PRO A 75 -8.38 -17.78 -19.37
CA PRO A 75 -9.62 -17.40 -20.04
C PRO A 75 -10.01 -18.49 -21.05
N SER A 76 -11.25 -18.99 -20.94
CA SER A 76 -11.81 -19.93 -21.90
C SER A 76 -12.06 -19.21 -23.24
N PRO A 77 -11.79 -19.84 -24.40
CA PRO A 77 -12.10 -19.24 -25.70
C PRO A 77 -13.59 -18.92 -25.80
N SER A 78 -13.90 -17.68 -26.17
CA SER A 78 -15.26 -17.26 -26.50
C SER A 78 -15.63 -17.83 -27.86
N ILE A 79 -16.71 -18.63 -27.91
CA ILE A 79 -17.30 -19.09 -29.17
C ILE A 79 -17.97 -17.91 -29.86
N THR A 80 -17.46 -17.51 -31.02
CA THR A 80 -18.11 -16.57 -31.91
C THR A 80 -19.44 -17.16 -32.37
N PRO A 81 -20.59 -16.47 -32.20
CA PRO A 81 -21.87 -16.98 -32.69
C PRO A 81 -21.83 -17.12 -34.21
N ALA A 82 -22.40 -18.22 -34.71
CA ALA A 82 -22.55 -18.44 -36.14
C ALA A 82 -23.42 -17.32 -36.76
N PRO A 83 -23.14 -16.90 -38.01
CA PRO A 83 -23.99 -15.94 -38.70
C PRO A 83 -25.42 -16.48 -38.78
N ALA A 84 -26.41 -15.66 -38.43
CA ALA A 84 -27.81 -16.02 -38.54
C ALA A 84 -28.19 -16.15 -40.02
N ASP A 85 -28.91 -17.21 -40.37
CA ASP A 85 -29.43 -17.40 -41.71
C ASP A 85 -30.32 -16.22 -42.11
N SER A 86 -30.09 -15.71 -43.32
CA SER A 86 -30.88 -14.62 -43.91
C SER A 86 -32.33 -15.09 -44.10
N PRO A 87 -33.35 -14.27 -43.79
CA PRO A 87 -34.74 -14.68 -43.96
C PRO A 87 -35.00 -15.02 -45.43
N ALA A 88 -35.66 -16.16 -45.67
CA ALA A 88 -36.11 -16.56 -47.00
C ALA A 88 -37.03 -15.48 -47.60
N PRO A 89 -36.97 -15.23 -48.92
CA PRO A 89 -37.86 -14.28 -49.56
C PRO A 89 -39.32 -14.69 -49.32
N THR A 90 -40.12 -13.76 -48.80
CA THR A 90 -41.57 -13.92 -48.69
C THR A 90 -42.15 -13.95 -50.11
N ASP A 91 -42.74 -15.07 -50.52
CA ASP A 91 -43.51 -15.13 -51.76
C ASP A 91 -44.73 -14.20 -51.65
N GLU A 92 -44.74 -13.17 -52.48
CA GLU A 92 -45.88 -12.26 -52.67
C GLU A 92 -46.98 -13.03 -53.42
N PRO A 93 -48.23 -13.11 -52.90
CA PRO A 93 -49.27 -13.88 -53.56
C PRO A 93 -49.67 -13.21 -54.89
N ALA A 94 -49.64 -14.01 -55.96
CA ALA A 94 -50.05 -13.61 -57.30
C ALA A 94 -51.54 -13.17 -57.36
N PRO A 95 -51.90 -12.21 -58.24
CA PRO A 95 -53.28 -11.72 -58.34
C PRO A 95 -54.22 -12.83 -58.85
N VAL A 96 -55.33 -13.02 -58.14
CA VAL A 96 -56.42 -13.93 -58.51
C VAL A 96 -57.13 -13.42 -59.78
N PRO A 97 -57.25 -14.21 -60.86
CA PRO A 97 -58.09 -13.81 -61.99
C PRO A 97 -59.58 -13.96 -61.62
N SER A 98 -60.33 -12.87 -61.81
CA SER A 98 -61.79 -12.87 -61.79
C SER A 98 -62.33 -13.45 -63.09
N ASP A 99 -63.17 -14.48 -63.01
CA ASP A 99 -64.05 -14.89 -64.11
C ASP A 99 -65.40 -15.40 -63.56
N GLU A 100 -66.43 -14.59 -63.75
CA GLU A 100 -67.83 -14.96 -63.97
C GLU A 100 -68.12 -14.53 -65.44
N PRO A 101 -69.03 -15.15 -66.25
CA PRO A 101 -70.34 -15.69 -65.82
C PRO A 101 -70.99 -16.84 -66.68
N VAL A 102 -72.21 -17.25 -66.25
CA VAL A 102 -73.41 -17.86 -66.94
C VAL A 102 -73.35 -19.20 -67.71
N PRO A 103 -74.50 -19.87 -68.02
CA PRO A 103 -75.83 -19.97 -67.39
C PRO A 103 -76.41 -21.42 -67.27
N SER A 104 -77.55 -21.53 -66.58
CA SER A 104 -78.45 -22.70 -66.45
C SER A 104 -79.20 -23.08 -67.75
N PRO A 105 -79.48 -24.38 -67.98
CA PRO A 105 -80.75 -24.76 -68.59
C PRO A 105 -81.55 -25.81 -67.80
N SER A 106 -82.86 -25.61 -67.86
CA SER A 106 -83.98 -26.39 -67.32
C SER A 106 -84.35 -27.60 -68.20
N ALA A 107 -84.85 -28.71 -67.61
CA ALA A 107 -85.95 -29.57 -68.08
C ALA A 107 -85.90 -30.97 -67.42
N SER A 108 -86.92 -31.31 -66.60
CA SER A 108 -88.02 -32.27 -66.88
C SER A 108 -87.68 -33.76 -66.79
N SER A 109 -88.28 -34.43 -65.79
CA SER A 109 -89.27 -35.50 -66.05
C SER A 109 -90.12 -35.76 -64.80
#